data_AF-A0A7U5JWH4-F1
#
_entry.id   AF-A0A7U5JWH4-F1
#
_cell.length_a   1.000
_cell.length_b   1.000
_cell.length_c   1.000
_cell.angle_alpha   90.00
_cell.angle_beta   90.00
_cell.angle_gamma   90.00
#
_symmetry.space_group_name_H-M   'P 1'
#
loop_
_entity.id
_entity.type
_entity.pdbx_description
1 polymer ?
#
loop_
_entity_poly.entity_id
_entity_poly.type
_entity_poly.pdbx_seq_one_letter_code
_entity_poly.pdbx_strand_id
1 'polypeptide(L)' 'MAFSVVEVKKRLQIWLDAEEAIAKGQSYMIDNRRLERANLGQVREQIKFWQRELVKAEAAMTGKGSRRVTRVVPRDL' A
#
# COMPACT_ATOMS: atom_id res chain seq x y z
N MET A 1 4.86 4.13 -11.79
CA MET A 1 5.55 2.84 -11.57
C MET A 1 4.50 1.83 -11.15
N ALA A 2 4.51 0.63 -11.72
CA ALA A 2 3.64 -0.48 -11.29
C ALA A 2 4.50 -1.46 -10.48
N PHE A 3 4.16 -1.67 -9.21
CA PHE A 3 4.84 -2.64 -8.37
C PHE A 3 4.30 -4.05 -8.63
N SER A 4 5.15 -5.06 -8.53
CA SER A 4 4.69 -6.45 -8.61
C SER A 4 3.97 -6.86 -7.32
N VAL A 5 2.97 -7.75 -7.41
CA VAL A 5 2.23 -8.24 -6.23
C VAL A 5 3.18 -8.86 -5.20
N VAL A 6 4.20 -9.58 -5.65
CA VAL A 6 5.21 -10.21 -4.77
C VAL A 6 6.01 -9.15 -4.01
N GLU A 7 6.45 -8.11 -4.70
CA GLU A 7 7.21 -7.02 -4.10
C GLU A 7 6.38 -6.23 -3.09
N VAL A 8 5.12 -5.92 -3.40
CA VAL A 8 4.22 -5.23 -2.48
C VAL A 8 3.96 -6.05 -1.22
N LYS A 9 3.73 -7.37 -1.36
CA LYS A 9 3.55 -8.26 -0.19
C LYS A 9 4.79 -8.28 0.69
N LYS A 10 5.98 -8.38 0.10
CA LYS A 10 7.25 -8.34 0.84
C LYS A 10 7.44 -7.02 1.58
N ARG A 11 7.18 -5.89 0.93
CA ARG A 11 7.27 -4.56 1.56
C ARG A 11 6.24 -4.42 2.68
N LEU A 12 4.99 -4.80 2.43
CA LEU A 12 3.92 -4.75 3.44
C LEU A 12 4.28 -5.54 4.70
N GLN A 13 4.85 -6.73 4.54
CA GLN A 13 5.27 -7.56 5.66
C GLN A 13 6.34 -6.89 6.52
N ILE A 14 7.37 -6.29 5.90
CA ILE A 14 8.40 -5.53 6.63
C ILE A 14 7.77 -4.41 7.48
N TRP A 15 6.77 -3.70 6.96
CA TRP A 15 6.10 -2.63 7.69
C TRP A 15 5.20 -3.13 8.82
N LEU A 16 4.59 -4.32 8.67
CA LEU A 16 3.82 -4.96 9.75
C LEU A 16 4.73 -5.43 10.89
N ASP A 17 5.86 -6.06 10.55
CA ASP A 17 6.86 -6.48 11.53
C ASP A 17 7.43 -5.28 12.29
N ALA A 18 7.63 -4.15 11.59
CA ALA A 18 8.04 -2.90 12.20
C ALA A 18 6.98 -2.34 13.17
N GLU A 19 5.69 -2.36 12.80
CA GLU A 19 4.61 -1.94 13.70
C GLU A 19 4.58 -2.81 14.98
N GLU A 20 4.74 -4.13 14.83
CA GLU A 20 4.75 -5.05 15.97
C GLU A 20 5.94 -4.80 16.90
N ALA A 21 7.16 -4.65 16.36
CA ALA A 21 8.36 -4.36 17.14
C ALA A 21 8.22 -3.02 17.91
N ILE A 22 7.70 -1.99 17.25
CA ILE A 22 7.48 -0.68 17.87
C ILE A 22 6.39 -0.73 18.93
N ALA A 23 5.31 -1.49 18.71
CA ALA A 23 4.24 -1.69 19.69
C ALA A 23 4.76 -2.39 20.95
N LYS A 24 5.74 -3.30 20.81
CA LYS A 24 6.46 -3.94 21.93
C LYS A 24 7.48 -3.01 22.61
N GLY A 25 7.68 -1.79 22.11
CA GLY A 25 8.61 -0.81 22.67
C GLY A 25 10.04 -0.91 22.13
N GLN A 26 10.27 -1.69 21.08
CA GLN A 26 11.57 -1.81 20.44
C GLN A 26 11.71 -0.80 19.30
N SER A 27 12.94 -0.40 18.99
CA SER A 27 13.25 0.36 17.77
C SER A 27 13.47 -0.60 16.61
N TYR A 28 12.93 -0.29 15.43
CA TYR A 28 13.08 -1.10 14.23
C TYR A 28 13.80 -0.30 13.15
N MET A 29 14.76 -0.90 12.43
CA MET A 29 15.45 -0.22 11.33
C MET A 29 14.98 -0.76 9.99
N ILE A 30 14.49 0.13 9.13
CA ILE A 30 14.19 -0.16 7.73
C ILE A 30 15.16 0.63 6.86
N ASP A 31 15.93 -0.08 6.04
CA ASP A 31 16.94 0.49 5.15
C ASP A 31 17.94 1.38 5.94
N ASN A 32 17.78 2.70 5.90
CA ASN A 32 18.61 3.67 6.63
C ASN A 32 17.79 4.58 7.55
N ARG A 33 16.59 4.14 7.95
CA ARG A 33 15.67 4.89 8.82
C ARG A 33 15.36 4.06 10.06
N ARG A 34 15.47 4.71 11.22
CA ARG A 34 15.07 4.15 12.51
C ARG A 34 13.62 4.53 12.79
N LEU A 35 12.80 3.54 13.05
CA LEU A 35 11.40 3.67 13.43
C LEU A 35 11.24 3.39 14.92
N GLU A 36 10.53 4.29 15.58
CA GLU A 36 10.30 4.26 17.02
C GLU A 36 8.83 4.59 17.29
N ARG A 37 8.43 4.56 18.56
CA ARG A 37 7.03 4.79 18.96
C ARG A 37 6.45 6.11 18.46
N ALA A 38 7.28 7.15 18.36
CA ALA A 38 6.88 8.45 17.79
C ALA A 38 6.47 8.36 16.31
N ASN A 39 7.00 7.37 15.57
CA ASN A 39 6.77 7.19 14.12
C ASN A 39 5.61 6.23 13.81
N LEU A 40 4.89 5.72 14.82
CA LEU A 40 3.75 4.80 14.63
C LEU A 40 2.69 5.35 13.65
N GLY A 41 2.43 6.66 13.67
CA GLY A 41 1.53 7.30 12.72
C GLY A 41 1.99 7.10 11.27
N GLN A 42 3.27 7.35 11.00
CA GLN A 42 3.86 7.19 9.66
C GLN A 42 3.88 5.71 9.23
N VAL A 43 4.19 4.79 10.15
CA VAL A 43 4.17 3.34 9.87
C VAL A 43 2.78 2.89 9.42
N ARG A 44 1.73 3.33 10.12
CA ARG A 44 0.33 3.02 9.75
C ARG A 44 -0.07 3.62 8.40
N GLU A 45 0.39 4.82 8.10
CA GLU A 45 0.17 5.43 6.78
C GLU A 45 0.85 4.63 5.67
N GLN A 46 2.09 4.17 5.90
CA GLN A 46 2.81 3.33 4.94
C GLN A 46 2.15 1.96 4.75
N ILE A 47 1.66 1.33 5.83
CA ILE A 47 0.87 0.09 5.73
C ILE A 47 -0.36 0.30 4.84
N LYS A 48 -1.12 1.38 5.07
CA LYS A 48 -2.29 1.71 4.24
C LYS A 48 -1.92 1.98 2.79
N PHE A 49 -0.79 2.64 2.54
CA PHE A 49 -0.28 2.89 1.20
C PHE A 49 0.00 1.57 0.48
N TRP A 50 0.76 0.65 1.10
CA TRP A 50 1.10 -0.63 0.49
C TRP A 50 -0.11 -1.55 0.32
N GLN A 51 -1.09 -1.51 1.22
CA GLN A 51 -2.37 -2.22 1.03
C GLN A 51 -3.13 -1.72 -0.22
N ARG A 52 -3.16 -0.41 -0.47
CA ARG A 52 -3.79 0.14 -1.68
C ARG A 52 -3.03 -0.24 -2.93
N GLU A 53 -1.70 -0.21 -2.89
CA GLU A 53 -0.87 -0.65 -4.01
C GLU A 53 -1.03 -2.14 -4.29
N LEU A 54 -1.25 -2.98 -3.26
CA LEU A 54 -1.52 -4.40 -3.42
C LEU A 54 -2.80 -4.62 -4.22
N VAL A 55 -3.89 -3.95 -3.83
CA VAL A 55 -5.17 -4.03 -4.53
C VAL A 55 -5.03 -3.58 -5.99
N LYS A 56 -4.28 -2.51 -6.25
CA LYS A 56 -4.02 -2.04 -7.63
C LYS A 56 -3.20 -3.07 -8.43
N ALA A 57 -2.17 -3.65 -7.83
CA ALA A 57 -1.31 -4.64 -8.47
C ALA A 57 -2.08 -5.94 -8.79
N GLU A 58 -2.93 -6.40 -7.86
CA GLU A 58 -3.81 -7.55 -8.07
C GLU A 58 -4.89 -7.28 -9.13
N ALA A 59 -5.47 -6.07 -9.15
CA ALA A 59 -6.44 -5.66 -10.18
C ALA A 59 -5.79 -5.56 -11.57
N ALA A 60 -4.54 -5.10 -11.64
CA ALA A 60 -3.76 -5.04 -12.88
C ALA A 60 -3.43 -6.45 -13.40
N MET A 61 -3.05 -7.37 -12.51
CA MET A 61 -2.78 -8.77 -12.86
C MET A 61 -4.02 -9.52 -13.33
N THR A 62 -5.18 -9.28 -12.70
CA THR A 62 -6.42 -9.99 -13.02
C THR A 62 -7.17 -9.43 -14.23
N GLY A 63 -6.61 -8.43 -14.94
CA GLY A 63 -7.21 -7.87 -16.15
C GLY A 63 -8.53 -7.14 -15.95
N LYS A 64 -8.96 -6.90 -14.70
CA LYS A 64 -10.18 -6.13 -14.35
C LYS A 64 -9.93 -4.63 -14.27
N GLY A 65 -8.93 -4.14 -14.99
CA GLY A 65 -8.59 -2.72 -15.10
C GLY A 65 -9.68 -1.95 -15.85
N SER A 66 -10.64 -1.40 -15.11
CA SER A 66 -11.49 -0.28 -15.51
C SER A 66 -12.53 -0.55 -16.62
N ARG A 67 -13.69 -1.11 -16.26
CA ARG A 67 -14.93 -0.79 -16.98
C ARG A 67 -15.30 0.67 -16.68
N ARG A 68 -14.74 1.63 -17.42
CA ARG A 68 -15.27 3.00 -17.49
C ARG A 68 -16.65 2.92 -18.14
N VAL A 69 -17.71 2.92 -17.33
CA VAL A 69 -19.07 3.14 -17.85
C VAL A 69 -19.17 4.62 -18.20
N THR A 70 -18.91 4.95 -19.48
CA THR A 70 -19.17 6.28 -20.01
C THR A 70 -20.64 6.34 -20.38
N ARG A 71 -21.44 7.06 -19.58
CA ARG A 71 -22.82 7.37 -19.96
C ARG A 71 -22.77 8.55 -20.93
N VAL A 72 -22.85 8.27 -22.23
CA VAL A 72 -23.12 9.31 -23.24
C VAL A 72 -24.61 9.62 -23.16
N VAL A 73 -24.95 10.85 -22.78
CA VAL A 73 -26.31 11.39 -22.94
C VAL A 73 -26.30 12.14 -24.27
N PRO A 74 -27.03 11.70 -25.31
CA PRO A 74 -27.21 12.52 -26.48
C PRO A 74 -28.01 13.77 -26.04
N ARG A 75 -27.33 14.91 -26.00
CA ARG A 75 -28.01 16.20 -25.98
C ARG A 75 -28.21 16.58 -27.44
N ASP A 76 -29.47 16.52 -27.85
CA ASP A 76 -29.91 17.22 -29.06
C ASP A 76 -29.97 18.73 -28.71
N LEU A 77 -29.39 19.52 -29.63
CA LEU A 77 -29.30 20.99 -29.76
C LEU A 77 -29.96 21.89 -28.70
#